data_AF-A0A3P1WHB9-F1
#
_entry.id   AF-A0A3P1WHB9-F1
#
_cell.length_a   1.000
_cell.length_b   1.000
_cell.length_c   1.000
_cell.angle_alpha   90.00
_cell.angle_beta   90.00
_cell.angle_gamma   90.00
#
_symmetry.space_group_name_H-M   'P 1'
#
loop_
_entity.id
_entity.type
_entity.pdbx_description
1 polymer ?
#
loop_
_entity_poly.entity_id
_entity_poly.type
_entity_poly.pdbx_seq_one_letter_code
_entity_poly.pdbx_strand_id
1 'polypeptide(L)'
;GDRVGALKVAEEAVESWRGLVARVPGAFEAELAMALNNLGASLGDCGDRVGALKAAEEAAELVERSGEGGSPAVEERSEATKNLLDRLAEEKKRW
;
A
#
# COMPACT_ATOMS: atom_id res chain seq x y z
N GLY A 1 0.88 -4.71 21.32
CA GLY A 1 0.00 -5.00 20.17
C GLY A 1 0.68 -6.05 19.34
N ASP A 2 -0.05 -7.08 18.92
CA ASP A 2 0.47 -8.18 18.11
C ASP A 2 0.69 -7.71 16.67
N ARG A 3 1.87 -7.12 16.43
CA ARG A 3 2.25 -6.56 15.12
C ARG A 3 2.36 -7.64 14.04
N VAL A 4 2.74 -8.85 14.44
CA VAL A 4 2.84 -10.01 13.54
C VAL A 4 1.45 -10.51 13.16
N GLY A 5 0.52 -10.55 14.12
CA GLY A 5 -0.89 -10.87 13.85
C GLY A 5 -1.55 -9.86 12.90
N ALA A 6 -1.33 -8.56 13.12
CA ALA A 6 -1.87 -7.52 12.25
C ALA A 6 -1.35 -7.61 10.80
N LEU A 7 -0.06 -7.89 10.65
CA LEU A 7 0.56 -8.10 9.34
C LEU A 7 -0.07 -9.28 8.61
N LYS A 8 -0.15 -10.43 9.27
CA LYS A 8 -0.68 -11.66 8.67
C LYS A 8 -2.14 -11.51 8.23
N VAL A 9 -2.97 -10.86 9.05
CA VAL A 9 -4.37 -10.58 8.71
C VAL A 9 -4.48 -9.66 7.49
N ALA A 10 -3.58 -8.66 7.38
CA ALA A 10 -3.55 -7.77 6.23
C ALA A 10 -3.10 -8.49 4.95
N GLU A 11 -2.12 -9.39 5.03
CA GLU A 11 -1.67 -10.23 3.90
C GLU A 11 -2.80 -11.15 3.40
N GLU A 12 -3.46 -11.87 4.31
CA GLU A 12 -4.59 -12.77 3.98
C GLU A 12 -5.77 -12.00 3.35
N ALA A 13 -6.02 -10.78 3.81
CA ALA A 13 -7.03 -9.91 3.22
C ALA A 13 -6.66 -9.52 1.78
N VAL A 14 -5.42 -9.06 1.55
CA VAL A 14 -4.92 -8.68 0.21
C VAL A 14 -5.02 -9.86 -0.76
N GLU A 15 -4.61 -11.07 -0.36
CA GLU A 15 -4.72 -12.26 -1.23
C GLU A 15 -6.19 -12.59 -1.58
N SER A 16 -7.08 -12.49 -0.59
CA SER A 16 -8.51 -12.74 -0.79
C SER A 16 -9.12 -11.75 -1.80
N TRP A 17 -8.82 -10.46 -1.64
CA TRP A 17 -9.28 -9.43 -2.56
C TRP A 17 -8.66 -9.54 -3.95
N ARG A 18 -7.38 -9.91 -4.07
CA ARG A 18 -6.75 -10.21 -5.38
C ARG A 18 -7.47 -11.33 -6.12
N GLY A 19 -7.85 -12.39 -5.41
CA GLY A 19 -8.65 -13.48 -5.99
C GLY A 19 -10.02 -13.03 -6.49
N LEU A 20 -10.63 -12.05 -5.82
CA LEU A 20 -11.92 -11.47 -6.24
C LEU A 20 -11.76 -10.51 -7.42
N VAL A 21 -10.77 -9.63 -7.42
CA VAL A 21 -10.46 -8.73 -8.55
C VAL A 21 -10.10 -9.53 -9.80
N ALA A 22 -9.39 -10.66 -9.66
CA ALA A 22 -9.08 -11.55 -10.77
C ALA A 22 -10.34 -12.19 -11.40
N ARG A 23 -11.41 -12.37 -10.61
CA ARG A 23 -12.69 -12.93 -11.08
C ARG A 23 -13.64 -11.86 -11.60
N VAL A 24 -13.65 -10.69 -10.97
CA VAL A 24 -14.52 -9.56 -11.30
C VAL A 24 -13.67 -8.27 -11.27
N PRO A 25 -12.91 -7.99 -12.34
CA PRO A 25 -12.13 -6.77 -12.43
C PRO A 25 -13.03 -5.53 -12.37
N GLY A 26 -12.57 -4.47 -11.71
CA GLY A 26 -13.33 -3.22 -11.51
C GLY A 26 -14.35 -3.21 -10.36
N ALA A 27 -14.72 -4.35 -9.76
CA ALA A 27 -15.72 -4.37 -8.67
C ALA A 27 -15.11 -4.33 -7.26
N PHE A 28 -13.87 -4.79 -7.10
CA PHE A 28 -13.21 -4.97 -5.80
C PHE A 28 -11.84 -4.29 -5.71
N GLU A 29 -11.54 -3.40 -6.66
CA GLU A 29 -10.23 -2.72 -6.75
C GLU A 29 -10.05 -1.71 -5.62
N ALA A 30 -11.14 -1.05 -5.19
CA ALA A 30 -11.14 -0.15 -4.04
C ALA A 30 -10.87 -0.89 -2.72
N GLU A 31 -11.53 -2.03 -2.50
CA GLU A 31 -11.33 -2.89 -1.33
C GLU A 31 -9.91 -3.46 -1.29
N LEU A 32 -9.37 -3.86 -2.44
CA LEU A 32 -7.98 -4.32 -2.55
C LEU A 32 -6.99 -3.19 -2.23
N ALA A 33 -7.21 -1.98 -2.74
CA ALA A 33 -6.37 -0.82 -2.43
C ALA A 33 -6.42 -0.49 -0.93
N MET A 34 -7.59 -0.56 -0.29
CA MET A 34 -7.71 -0.40 1.17
C MET A 34 -6.93 -1.47 1.95
N ALA A 35 -7.02 -2.74 1.55
CA ALA A 35 -6.29 -3.82 2.21
C ALA A 35 -4.76 -3.64 2.11
N LEU A 36 -4.27 -3.23 0.94
CA LEU A 36 -2.86 -2.93 0.71
C LEU A 36 -2.36 -1.76 1.58
N ASN A 37 -3.21 -0.76 1.84
CA ASN A 37 -2.84 0.34 2.74
C ASN A 37 -2.69 -0.10 4.19
N ASN A 38 -3.60 -0.97 4.65
CA ASN A 38 -3.50 -1.53 6.00
C ASN A 38 -2.27 -2.43 6.14
N LEU A 39 -1.93 -3.16 5.07
CA LEU A 39 -0.70 -3.93 4.99
C LEU A 39 0.53 -3.02 5.07
N GLY A 40 0.54 -1.93 4.30
CA GLY A 40 1.63 -0.95 4.30
C GLY A 40 1.84 -0.28 5.66
N ALA A 41 0.75 0.12 6.33
CA ALA A 41 0.82 0.66 7.69
C ALA A 41 1.37 -0.36 8.69
N SER A 42 0.92 -1.61 8.62
CA SER A 42 1.39 -2.70 9.49
C SER A 42 2.87 -3.04 9.27
N LEU A 43 3.32 -3.01 8.01
CA LEU A 43 4.73 -3.19 7.63
C LEU A 43 5.59 -2.03 8.15
N GLY A 44 5.11 -0.79 8.02
CA GLY A 44 5.76 0.40 8.57
C GLY A 44 5.93 0.33 10.10
N ASP A 45 4.87 -0.10 10.80
CA ASP A 45 4.87 -0.31 12.26
C ASP A 45 5.79 -1.47 12.72
N CYS A 46 6.00 -2.46 11.84
CA CYS A 46 6.99 -3.53 12.02
C CYS A 46 8.43 -3.10 11.68
N GLY A 47 8.62 -1.90 11.12
CA GLY A 47 9.91 -1.41 10.66
C GLY A 47 10.31 -1.87 9.26
N ASP A 48 9.45 -2.62 8.56
CA ASP A 48 9.65 -3.01 7.17
C ASP A 48 9.15 -1.91 6.23
N ARG A 49 10.01 -0.90 6.06
CA ARG A 49 9.73 0.26 5.19
C ARG A 49 9.70 -0.10 3.71
N VAL A 50 10.41 -1.16 3.31
CA VAL A 50 10.47 -1.60 1.91
C VAL A 50 9.17 -2.30 1.54
N GLY A 51 8.69 -3.22 2.40
CA GLY A 51 7.38 -3.85 2.23
C GLY A 51 6.25 -2.82 2.27
N ALA A 52 6.33 -1.84 3.17
CA ALA A 52 5.32 -0.79 3.27
C ALA A 52 5.19 0.04 2.00
N LEU A 53 6.33 0.43 1.40
CA LEU A 53 6.36 1.17 0.14
C LEU A 53 5.77 0.33 -0.99
N LYS A 54 6.15 -0.94 -1.09
CA LYS A 54 5.68 -1.84 -2.15
C LYS A 54 4.16 -2.03 -2.11
N ALA A 55 3.59 -2.16 -0.91
CA ALA A 55 2.14 -2.24 -0.74
C ALA A 55 1.43 -0.94 -1.14
N ALA A 56 2.03 0.22 -0.84
CA ALA A 56 1.50 1.52 -1.24
C ALA A 56 1.56 1.75 -2.77
N GLU A 57 2.64 1.32 -3.43
CA GLU A 57 2.80 1.39 -4.90
C GLU A 57 1.72 0.54 -5.60
N GLU A 58 1.52 -0.70 -5.16
CA GLU A 58 0.49 -1.56 -5.74
C GLU A 58 -0.92 -1.00 -5.54
N ALA A 59 -1.19 -0.36 -4.39
CA ALA A 59 -2.47 0.30 -4.14
C ALA A 59 -2.69 1.48 -5.09
N ALA A 60 -1.65 2.25 -5.40
CA ALA A 60 -1.71 3.36 -6.34
C ALA A 60 -1.96 2.88 -7.78
N GLU A 61 -1.28 1.83 -8.23
CA GLU A 61 -1.51 1.25 -9.56
C GLU A 61 -2.95 0.73 -9.72
N LEU A 62 -3.53 0.17 -8.66
CA LEU A 62 -4.93 -0.28 -8.67
C LEU A 62 -5.91 0.89 -8.80
N VAL A 63 -5.70 1.98 -8.05
CA VAL A 63 -6.57 3.17 -8.13
C VAL A 63 -6.43 3.85 -9.50
N GLU A 64 -5.21 3.95 -10.04
CA GLU A 64 -4.97 4.51 -11.37
C GLU A 64 -5.64 3.66 -12.47
N ARG A 65 -5.58 2.32 -12.34
CA ARG A 65 -6.28 1.39 -13.25
C ARG A 65 -7.80 1.50 -13.16
N SER A 66 -8.34 1.74 -11.96
CA SER A 66 -9.79 1.84 -11.74
C SER A 66 -10.40 3.14 -12.28
N GLY A 67 -9.58 4.14 -12.62
CA GLY A 67 -10.06 5.41 -13.17
C GLY A 67 -10.66 6.38 -12.14
N GLU A 68 -10.63 6.04 -10.85
CA GLU A 68 -11.05 6.89 -9.72
C GLU A 68 -9.88 7.72 -9.15
N GLY A 69 -9.00 8.23 -10.01
CA GLY A 69 -7.79 8.99 -9.66
C GLY A 69 -8.00 10.37 -9.01
N GLY A 70 -9.13 10.59 -8.34
CA GLY A 70 -9.54 11.88 -7.76
C GLY A 70 -9.73 11.89 -6.24
N SER A 71 -9.24 10.88 -5.50
CA SER A 71 -9.36 10.87 -4.04
C SER A 71 -8.18 11.57 -3.36
N PRO A 72 -8.40 12.61 -2.53
CA PRO A 72 -7.34 13.37 -1.85
C PRO A 72 -6.46 12.52 -0.91
N ALA A 73 -6.97 11.36 -0.47
CA ALA A 73 -6.20 10.38 0.30
C ALA A 73 -5.04 9.73 -0.49
N VAL A 74 -5.11 9.73 -1.84
CA VAL A 74 -4.05 9.22 -2.72
C VAL A 74 -2.98 10.29 -2.93
N GLU A 75 -3.39 11.56 -2.96
CA GLU A 75 -2.49 12.70 -3.16
C GLU A 75 -1.64 12.97 -1.89
N GLU A 76 -2.28 12.99 -0.72
CA GLU A 76 -1.59 13.08 0.58
C GLU A 76 -0.65 11.87 0.80
N ARG A 77 -1.03 10.69 0.31
CA ARG A 77 -0.20 9.48 0.36
C ARG A 77 0.94 9.51 -0.65
N SER A 78 0.74 10.06 -1.85
CA SER A 78 1.81 10.27 -2.84
C SER A 78 2.86 11.25 -2.33
N GLU A 79 2.47 12.25 -1.55
CA GLU A 79 3.38 13.23 -0.97
C GLU A 79 4.15 12.63 0.21
N ALA A 80 3.49 11.83 1.05
CA ALA A 80 4.12 11.07 2.12
C ALA A 80 5.14 10.04 1.60
N THR A 81 4.82 9.31 0.52
CA THR A 81 5.76 8.38 -0.12
C THR A 81 6.91 9.10 -0.83
N LYS A 82 6.64 10.24 -1.50
CA LYS A 82 7.69 11.09 -2.08
C LYS A 82 8.68 11.57 -1.02
N ASN A 83 8.17 12.13 0.07
CA ASN A 83 9.01 12.67 1.14
C ASN A 83 9.85 11.56 1.82
N LEU A 84 9.32 10.33 1.91
CA LEU A 84 10.09 9.17 2.38
C LEU A 84 11.14 8.70 1.38
N LEU A 85 10.82 8.70 0.08
CA LEU A 85 11.75 8.34 -0.99
C LEU A 85 12.91 9.34 -1.11
N ASP A 86 12.63 10.64 -1.04
CA ASP A 86 13.65 11.68 -1.02
C ASP A 86 14.56 11.53 0.20
N ARG A 87 13.98 11.25 1.37
CA ARG A 87 14.74 11.03 2.61
C ARG A 87 15.61 9.77 2.56
N LEU A 88 15.16 8.71 1.89
CA LEU A 88 15.96 7.51 1.63
C LEU A 88 17.07 7.74 0.58
N ALA A 89 16.80 8.58 -0.43
CA ALA A 89 17.79 8.98 -1.41
C ALA A 89 18.90 9.86 -0.77
N GLU A 90 18.55 10.70 0.21
CA GLU A 90 19.51 11.46 1.01
C GLU A 90 20.36 10.57 1.93
N GLU A 91 19.77 9.56 2.58
CA GLU A 91 20.55 8.62 3.40
C GLU A 91 21.52 7.77 2.57
N LYS A 92 21.15 7.38 1.35
CA LYS A 92 22.05 6.67 0.43
C LYS A 92 23.21 7.52 -0.06
N LYS A 93 23.09 8.85 -0.09
CA LYS A 93 24.20 9.77 -0.44
C LYS A 93 25.18 10.01 0.71
N ARG A 94 24.88 9.53 1.91
CA ARG A 94 25.66 9.78 3.12
C ARG A 94 26.75 8.72 3.40
N TRP A 95 26.91 7.75 2.50
CA TRP A 95 27.95 6.71 2.55
C TRP A 95 28.75 6.69 1.25
#